data_AF-A0A6A2YWB9-F1
#
_entry.id   AF-A0A6A2YWB9-F1
#
_cell.length_a   1.000
_cell.length_b   1.000
_cell.length_c   1.000
_cell.angle_alpha   90.00
_cell.angle_beta   90.00
_cell.angle_gamma   90.00
#
_symmetry.space_group_name_H-M   'P 1'
#
loop_
_entity.id
_entity.type
_entity.pdbx_description
1 polymer ?
#
loop_
_entity_poly.entity_id
_entity_poly.type
_entity_poly.pdbx_seq_one_letter_code
_entity_poly.pdbx_strand_id
1 'polypeptide(L)'
;MGDIFIWLISFFILIALLVLIVYQLMCLADLEFDYINPYDSSSRINKVVLPEFILQGVLCVFHLLTGHWVMSLMCAPYYTTM
;
A
#
# COMPACT_ATOMS: atom_id res chain seq x y z
N MET A 1 -14.92 14.58 -17.43
CA MET A 1 -15.87 13.73 -16.67
C MET A 1 -15.25 12.39 -16.29
N GLY A 2 -14.52 11.71 -17.19
CA GLY A 2 -13.79 10.47 -16.87
C GLY A 2 -12.72 10.62 -15.78
N ASP A 3 -12.09 11.80 -15.69
CA ASP A 3 -11.06 12.11 -14.69
C ASP A 3 -11.58 11.96 -13.27
N ILE A 4 -12.81 12.42 -12.99
CA ILE A 4 -13.41 12.34 -11.65
C ILE A 4 -13.50 10.89 -11.19
N PHE A 5 -13.84 9.96 -12.09
CA PHE A 5 -13.89 8.54 -11.77
C PHE A 5 -12.49 7.95 -11.49
N ILE A 6 -11.47 8.37 -12.25
CA ILE A 6 -10.07 7.97 -12.04
C ILE A 6 -9.59 8.40 -10.65
N TRP A 7 -9.86 9.65 -10.28
CA TRP A 7 -9.54 10.20 -8.96
C TRP A 7 -10.29 9.51 -7.83
N LEU A 8 -11.59 9.24 -8.03
CA LEU A 8 -12.41 8.56 -7.03
C LEU A 8 -11.95 7.11 -6.80
N ILE A 9 -11.61 6.37 -7.85
CA ILE A 9 -11.05 5.02 -7.73
C ILE A 9 -9.71 5.06 -7.00
N SER A 10 -8.84 6.00 -7.35
CA SER A 10 -7.53 6.18 -6.70
C SER A 10 -7.69 6.48 -5.21
N PHE A 11 -8.69 7.29 -4.83
CA PHE A 11 -8.99 7.60 -3.43
C PHE A 11 -9.34 6.36 -2.62
N PHE A 12 -10.21 5.48 -3.13
CA PHE A 12 -10.55 4.24 -2.43
C PHE A 12 -9.36 3.27 -2.30
N ILE A 13 -8.50 3.19 -3.33
CA ILE A 13 -7.28 2.37 -3.27
C ILE A 13 -6.31 2.92 -2.20
N LEU A 14 -6.16 4.24 -2.11
CA LEU A 14 -5.33 4.88 -1.09
C LEU A 14 -5.85 4.63 0.33
N ILE A 15 -7.18 4.62 0.54
CA ILE A 15 -7.77 4.23 1.83
C ILE A 15 -7.43 2.78 2.16
N ALA A 16 -7.55 1.86 1.19
CA ALA A 16 -7.20 0.45 1.41
C ALA A 16 -5.72 0.28 1.78
N LEU A 17 -4.81 0.99 1.11
CA LEU A 17 -3.38 1.01 1.45
C LEU A 17 -3.13 1.57 2.85
N LEU A 18 -3.82 2.66 3.22
CA LEU A 18 -3.70 3.24 4.56
C LEU A 18 -4.13 2.24 5.66
N VAL A 19 -5.21 1.48 5.43
CA VAL A 19 -5.64 0.43 6.36
C VAL A 19 -4.60 -0.68 6.48
N LEU A 20 -3.96 -1.11 5.38
CA LEU A 20 -2.89 -2.11 5.42
C LEU A 20 -1.67 -1.62 6.20
N ILE A 21 -1.27 -0.36 6.01
CA ILE A 21 -0.16 0.25 6.75
C ILE A 21 -0.50 0.33 8.25
N VAL A 22 -1.70 0.79 8.59
CA VAL A 22 -2.15 0.87 9.99
C VAL A 22 -2.19 -0.52 10.65
N TYR A 23 -2.59 -1.56 9.92
CA TYR A 23 -2.54 -2.94 10.42
C TYR A 23 -1.11 -3.41 10.72
N GLN A 24 -0.14 -3.10 9.84
CA GLN A 24 1.27 -3.40 10.08
C GLN A 24 1.82 -2.63 11.29
N LEU A 25 1.41 -1.38 11.45
CA LEU A 25 1.81 -0.53 12.57
C LEU A 25 1.26 -1.06 13.89
N MET A 26 0.02 -1.56 13.91
CA MET A 26 -0.53 -2.28 15.07
C MET A 26 0.25 -3.56 15.38
N CYS A 27 0.61 -4.37 14.36
CA CYS A 27 1.42 -5.57 14.58
C CYS A 27 2.82 -5.25 15.15
N LEU A 28 3.37 -4.09 14.78
CA LEU A 28 4.64 -3.61 15.31
C LEU A 28 4.50 -3.09 16.75
N ALA A 29 3.41 -2.38 17.07
CA ALA A 29 3.11 -1.95 18.43
C ALA A 29 2.88 -3.16 19.36
N ASP A 30 2.12 -4.17 18.92
CA ASP A 30 1.93 -5.42 19.67
C ASP A 30 3.26 -6.12 20.00
N LEU A 31 4.25 -5.97 19.11
CA LEU A 31 5.60 -6.50 19.29
C LEU A 31 6.45 -5.63 20.24
N GLU A 32 6.31 -4.30 20.20
CA GLU A 32 6.99 -3.38 21.12
C GLU A 32 6.56 -3.60 22.59
N PHE A 33 5.28 -3.88 22.82
CA PHE A 33 4.75 -4.15 24.16
C PHE A 33 4.90 -5.61 24.61
N ASP A 34 5.65 -6.43 23.85
CA ASP A 34 5.93 -7.84 24.12
C ASP A 34 4.65 -8.72 24.24
N TYR A 35 3.56 -8.32 23.57
CA TYR A 35 2.31 -9.10 23.54
C TYR A 35 2.37 -10.30 22.60
N ILE A 36 3.24 -10.26 21.58
CA ILE A 36 3.34 -11.28 20.54
C ILE A 36 4.80 -11.61 20.20
N ASN A 37 5.05 -12.88 19.88
CA ASN A 37 6.37 -13.34 19.44
C ASN A 37 6.76 -12.70 18.09
N PRO A 38 8.02 -12.26 17.91
CA PRO A 38 8.53 -11.77 16.62
C PRO A 38 8.28 -12.70 15.43
N TYR A 39 8.30 -14.02 15.62
CA TYR A 39 7.99 -14.96 14.54
C TYR A 39 6.53 -14.85 14.07
N ASP A 40 5.58 -14.77 15.00
CA ASP A 40 4.16 -14.66 14.69
C ASP A 40 3.82 -13.31 14.05
N SER A 41 4.38 -12.21 14.58
CA SER A 41 4.21 -10.87 14.01
C SER A 41 4.78 -10.79 12.58
N SER A 42 5.99 -11.31 12.36
CA SER A 42 6.61 -11.35 11.02
C SER A 42 5.77 -12.16 10.03
N SER A 43 5.15 -13.27 10.45
CA SER A 43 4.29 -14.07 9.58
C SER A 43 3.01 -13.33 9.16
N ARG A 44 2.46 -12.48 10.04
CA ARG A 44 1.27 -11.67 9.78
C ARG A 44 1.59 -10.53 8.82
N ILE A 45 2.69 -9.81 9.08
CA ILE A 45 3.17 -8.72 8.22
C ILE A 45 3.48 -9.23 6.82
N ASN A 46 4.17 -10.36 6.68
CA ASN A 46 4.53 -10.89 5.36
C ASN A 46 3.30 -11.23 4.48
N LYS A 47 2.18 -11.63 5.09
CA LYS A 47 0.92 -11.91 4.38
C LYS A 47 0.24 -10.64 3.86
N VAL A 48 0.43 -9.50 4.52
CA VAL A 48 -0.16 -8.20 4.13
C VAL A 48 0.78 -7.34 3.28
N VAL A 49 2.09 -7.58 3.35
CA VAL A 49 3.09 -6.92 2.51
C VAL A 49 2.83 -7.22 1.03
N LEU A 50 2.62 -8.49 0.67
CA LEU A 50 2.40 -8.86 -0.73
C LEU A 50 1.18 -8.15 -1.37
N PRO A 51 -0.02 -8.13 -0.76
CA PRO A 51 -1.15 -7.39 -1.31
C PRO A 51 -0.95 -5.87 -1.32
N GLU A 52 -0.19 -5.30 -0.37
CA GLU A 52 0.19 -3.87 -0.41
C GLU A 52 0.99 -3.55 -1.68
N PHE A 53 2.04 -4.34 -1.97
CA PHE A 53 2.84 -4.18 -3.19
C PHE A 53 2.03 -4.41 -4.46
N ILE A 54 1.05 -5.28 -4.45
CA ILE A 54 0.19 -5.48 -5.63
C ILE A 54 -0.70 -4.25 -5.84
N LEU A 55 -1.34 -3.75 -4.78
CA LEU A 55 -2.24 -2.59 -4.86
C LEU A 55 -1.52 -1.31 -5.30
N GLN A 56 -0.34 -1.05 -4.74
CA GLN A 56 0.49 0.11 -5.12
C GLN A 56 0.89 0.04 -6.62
N GLY A 57 1.02 -1.17 -7.16
CA GLY A 57 1.56 -1.40 -8.51
C GLY A 57 0.49 -1.30 -9.54
N VAL A 58 -0.68 -1.85 -9.21
CA VAL A 58 -1.92 -1.62 -9.93
C VAL A 58 -2.21 -0.11 -10.00
N LEU A 59 -2.07 0.62 -8.90
CA LEU A 59 -2.29 2.08 -8.89
C LEU A 59 -1.27 2.84 -9.76
N CYS A 60 0.00 2.46 -9.68
CA CYS A 60 1.07 3.06 -10.50
C CYS A 60 0.82 2.83 -12.01
N VAL A 61 0.51 1.59 -12.41
CA VAL A 61 0.19 1.24 -13.81
C VAL A 61 -1.10 1.91 -14.26
N PHE A 62 -2.10 2.00 -13.38
CA PHE A 62 -3.37 2.67 -13.67
C PHE A 62 -3.18 4.17 -13.96
N HIS A 63 -2.33 4.87 -13.21
CA HIS A 63 -1.97 6.27 -13.47
C HIS A 63 -1.11 6.44 -14.72
N LEU A 64 -0.24 5.47 -15.03
CA LEU A 64 0.54 5.46 -16.27
C LEU A 64 -0.37 5.35 -17.51
N LEU A 65 -1.33 4.41 -17.48
CA LEU A 65 -2.27 4.17 -18.58
C LEU A 65 -3.27 5.33 -18.77
N THR A 66 -3.64 6.04 -17.69
CA THR A 66 -4.52 7.22 -17.77
C THR A 66 -3.78 8.51 -18.13
N GLY A 67 -2.47 8.47 -18.37
CA GLY A 67 -1.68 9.63 -18.77
C GLY A 67 -1.32 10.59 -17.62
N HIS A 68 -1.48 10.16 -16.37
CA HIS A 68 -1.14 10.93 -15.17
C HIS A 68 0.31 10.65 -14.73
N TRP A 69 1.26 11.06 -15.56
CA TRP A 69 2.69 10.74 -15.42
C TRP A 69 3.32 11.18 -14.10
N VAL A 70 2.95 12.37 -13.60
CA VAL A 70 3.47 12.89 -12.32
C VAL A 70 3.05 11.99 -11.15
N MET A 71 1.83 11.47 -11.19
CA MET A 71 1.28 10.62 -10.13
C MET A 71 1.91 9.22 -10.16
N SER A 72 2.15 8.69 -11.36
CA SER A 72 2.91 7.45 -11.54
C SER A 72 4.35 7.58 -11.03
N LEU A 73 5.01 8.72 -11.30
CA LEU A 73 6.35 9.01 -10.79
C LEU A 73 6.42 9.10 -9.26
N MET A 74 5.37 9.61 -8.61
CA MET A 74 5.27 9.62 -7.14
C MET A 74 5.11 8.21 -6.55
N CYS A 75 4.52 7.27 -7.30
CA CYS A 75 4.39 5.87 -6.87
C CYS A 75 5.64 5.02 -7.17
N ALA A 76 6.46 5.44 -8.14
CA ALA A 76 7.67 4.75 -8.57
C ALA A 76 8.75 4.53 -7.48
N PRO A 77 9.10 5.49 -6.58
CA PRO A 77 10.18 5.28 -5.60
C PRO A 77 9.90 4.13 -4.63
N TYR A 78 8.63 3.76 -4.42
CA TYR A 78 8.27 2.62 -3.59
C TYR A 78 8.71 1.28 -4.19
N TYR A 79 8.77 1.16 -5.53
CA TYR A 79 9.24 -0.06 -6.21
C TYR A 79 10.75 -0.19 -6.28
N THR A 80 11.46 0.93 -6.34
CA THR A 80 12.92 0.95 -6.55
C THR A 80 13.72 0.72 -5.25
N THR A 81 13.07 0.77 -4.10
CA THR A 81 13.73 0.68 -2.78
C THR A 81 13.70 -0.72 -2.16
N MET A 82 13.29 -1.74 -2.92
CA MET A 82 13.38 -3.16 -2.54
C MET A 82 14.56 -3.86 -3.20
#